data_AF-A0A956SPB0-F1
#
_entry.id   AF-A0A956SPB0-F1
#
_cell.length_a   1.000
_cell.length_b   1.000
_cell.length_c   1.000
_cell.angle_alpha   90.00
_cell.angle_beta   90.00
_cell.angle_gamma   90.00
#
_symmetry.space_group_name_H-M   'P 1'
#
loop_
_entity.id
_entity.type
_entity.pdbx_description
1 polymer ?
#
loop_
_entity_poly.entity_id
_entity_poly.type
_entity_poly.pdbx_seq_one_letter_code
_entity_poly.pdbx_strand_id
1 'polypeptide(L)' 'RVSDILHHVAMHGMYHRGQVAQEVRRLGGEPVSTDLIFYLREQ' A
#
# COMPACT_ATOMS: atom_id res chain seq x y z
N ARG A 1 -11.70 1.85 20.49
CA ARG A 1 -10.40 1.82 21.23
C ARG A 1 -9.31 2.41 20.31
N VAL A 2 -8.16 2.85 20.84
CA VAL A 2 -7.06 3.39 20.00
C VAL A 2 -6.57 2.36 18.97
N SER A 3 -6.57 1.07 19.33
CA SER A 3 -6.30 -0.05 18.42
C SER A 3 -7.13 -0.01 17.14
N ASP A 4 -8.42 0.32 17.27
CA ASP A 4 -9.37 0.24 16.17
C ASP A 4 -9.14 1.39 15.18
N ILE A 5 -8.74 2.55 15.70
CA ILE A 5 -8.35 3.73 14.90
C ILE A 5 -7.06 3.43 14.13
N LEU A 6 -6.05 2.87 14.79
CA LEU A 6 -4.78 2.51 14.13
C LEU A 6 -5.00 1.44 13.06
N HIS A 7 -5.85 0.45 13.34
CA HIS A 7 -6.19 -0.58 12.37
C HIS A 7 -6.93 0.01 11.16
N HIS A 8 -7.91 0.89 11.40
CA HIS A 8 -8.61 1.58 10.32
C HIS A 8 -7.65 2.40 9.44
N VAL A 9 -6.78 3.21 10.04
CA VAL A 9 -5.82 4.05 9.30
C VAL A 9 -4.86 3.20 8.47
N ALA A 10 -4.35 2.09 9.03
CA ALA A 10 -3.48 1.18 8.29
C ALA A 10 -4.21 0.59 7.07
N MET A 11 -5.43 0.08 7.25
CA MET A 11 -6.22 -0.51 6.16
C MET A 11 -6.65 0.52 5.12
N HIS A 12 -7.05 1.71 5.56
CA HIS A 12 -7.43 2.83 4.68
C HIS A 12 -6.24 3.32 3.83
N GLY A 13 -5.05 3.40 4.44
CA GLY A 13 -3.82 3.71 3.71
C GLY A 13 -3.52 2.67 2.62
N MET A 14 -3.66 1.38 2.93
CA MET A 14 -3.46 0.30 1.95
C MET A 14 -4.50 0.35 0.81
N TYR A 15 -5.75 0.69 1.10
CA TYR A 15 -6.80 0.87 0.10
C TYR A 15 -6.43 1.94 -0.94
N HIS A 16 -6.02 3.13 -0.50
CA HIS A 16 -5.61 4.20 -1.40
C HIS A 16 -4.32 3.87 -2.17
N ARG A 17 -3.37 3.18 -1.55
CA ARG A 17 -2.18 2.67 -2.27
C ARG A 17 -2.57 1.71 -3.39
N GLY A 18 -3.57 0.87 -3.18
CA GLY A 18 -4.14 0.00 -4.21
C GLY A 18 -4.74 0.79 -5.38
N GLN A 19 -5.47 1.88 -5.11
CA GLN A 19 -6.03 2.76 -6.14
C GLN A 19 -4.92 3.43 -6.97
N VAL A 20 -3.88 3.96 -6.32
CA VAL A 20 -2.73 4.55 -7.03
C VAL A 20 -1.99 3.50 -7.85
N ALA A 21 -1.76 2.30 -7.33
CA ALA A 21 -1.10 1.23 -8.06
C ALA A 21 -1.92 0.76 -9.27
N GLN A 22 -3.26 0.75 -9.19
CA GLN A 22 -4.11 0.53 -10.36
C GLN A 22 -3.92 1.61 -11.41
N GLU A 23 -3.90 2.87 -11.00
CA GLU A 23 -3.75 4.00 -11.92
C GLU A 23 -2.39 4.00 -12.61
N VAL A 24 -1.31 3.72 -11.88
CA VAL A 24 0.03 3.57 -12.45
C VAL A 24 0.05 2.47 -13.52
N ARG A 25 -0.55 1.30 -13.24
CA ARG A 25 -0.70 0.23 -14.25
C ARG A 25 -1.52 0.66 -15.45
N ARG A 26 -2.63 1.38 -15.24
CA ARG A 26 -3.50 1.88 -16.31
C ARG A 26 -2.75 2.81 -17.27
N LEU A 27 -1.78 3.57 -16.75
CA LEU A 27 -0.92 4.45 -17.52
C LEU A 27 0.31 3.74 -18.14
N GLY A 28 0.41 2.41 -18.00
CA GLY A 28 1.51 1.61 -18.54
C GLY A 28 2.79 1.61 -17.70
N GLY A 29 2.74 2.16 -16.48
CA GLY A 29 3.86 2.12 -15.54
C GLY A 29 3.84 0.88 -14.64
N GLU A 30 4.99 0.57 -14.05
CA GLU A 30 5.12 -0.48 -13.04
C GLU A 30 4.98 0.13 -11.63
N PRO A 31 3.99 -0.27 -10.81
CA PRO A 31 3.84 0.25 -9.46
C PRO A 31 4.94 -0.25 -8.52
N VAL A 32 5.36 0.63 -7.61
CA VAL A 32 6.34 0.26 -6.57
C VAL A 32 5.75 -0.82 -5.64
N SER A 33 6.57 -1.81 -5.29
CA SER A 33 6.21 -2.83 -4.31
C SER A 33 5.90 -2.19 -2.96
N THR A 34 4.76 -2.57 -2.37
CA THR A 34 4.36 -2.18 -1.01
C THR A 34 4.37 -3.36 -0.05
N ASP A 35 4.94 -4.48 -0.48
CA ASP A 35 5.07 -5.67 0.34
C ASP A 35 6.09 -5.44 1.47
N LEU A 36 5.68 -5.73 2.69
CA LEU A 36 6.52 -5.52 3.86
C LEU A 36 7.74 -6.45 3.85
N ILE A 37 7.58 -7.69 3.38
CA ILE A 37 8.67 -8.67 3.36
C ILE A 37 9.71 -8.27 2.30
N PHE A 38 9.27 -7.77 1.15
CA PHE A 38 10.13 -7.16 0.15
C PHE A 38 10.97 -6.02 0.76
N TYR A 39 10.33 -5.07 1.45
CA TYR A 39 11.03 -3.97 2.11
C TYR A 39 12.01 -4.45 3.19
N LEU A 40 11.66 -5.49 3.95
CA LEU A 40 12.54 -6.03 4.99
C LEU A 40 13.72 -6.84 4.46
N ARG A 41 13.70 -7.26 3.18
CA ARG A 41 14.70 -8.16 2.59
C ARG A 41 15.57 -7.51 1.52
N GLU A 42 15.08 -6.50 0.82
CA GLU A 42 15.77 -5.87 -0.32
C GLU A 42 16.26 -4.45 -0.06
N GLN A 43 16.37 -4.03 1.21
CA GLN A 43 17.13 -2.84 1.59
C GLN A 43 18.63 -3.14 1.63
#